data_AF-A0A132EYJ1-F1
#
_entry.id   AF-A0A132EYJ1-F1
#
_cell.length_a   1.000
_cell.length_b   1.000
_cell.length_c   1.000
_cell.angle_alpha   90.00
_cell.angle_beta   90.00
_cell.angle_gamma   90.00
#
_symmetry.space_group_name_H-M   'P 1'
#
loop_
_entity.id
_entity.type
_entity.pdbx_description
1 polymer ?
#
loop_
_entity_poly.entity_id
_entity_poly.type
_entity_poly.pdbx_seq_one_letter_code
_entity_poly.pdbx_strand_id
1 'polypeptide(L)'
;MSRARSLPTIPLVPVADANGVAPLVARSRAFGALAERFAWLALREPPAGDRARWHAHQLGARTIRFAQPLTFTPYAAAQPCSARCRFCSETLVDDTVSGPMLPALAGFGLSWLEWSRHHDRDDVNQSIMRFRPGQPVMRDAAFETAFAAARAHFPVKLVCIVQRGGIETPADVLRYLDRARALGASTVIFREFSVLPDTYRHNATRRYIDRARIAIDALLLACVADPGFSARCEPIALTGGYYFWNARWAHRDGFEVVFETSDYGAMREHELRDAVYKLVFHPNGNLCAGWQPTRDILWSDDDHRD
;
A
#
# COMPACT_ATOMS: atom_id res chain seq x y z
N MET A 1 10.51 20.47 24.12
CA MET A 1 11.58 20.00 23.22
C MET A 1 11.22 18.58 22.77
N SER A 2 10.60 18.44 21.60
CA SER A 2 10.30 17.11 21.05
C SER A 2 11.60 16.50 20.56
N ARG A 3 12.06 15.40 21.19
CA ARG A 3 13.16 14.62 20.62
C ARG A 3 12.68 14.11 19.26
N ALA A 4 13.30 14.57 18.18
CA ALA A 4 13.13 13.95 16.87
C ALA A 4 13.44 12.46 17.03
N ARG A 5 12.41 11.62 17.10
CA ARG A 5 12.57 10.17 17.15
C ARG A 5 13.16 9.78 15.81
N SER A 6 14.40 9.30 15.80
CA SER A 6 15.01 8.75 14.59
C SER A 6 14.13 7.62 14.08
N LEU A 7 13.72 7.68 12.82
CA LEU A 7 12.97 6.59 12.19
C LEU A 7 13.79 5.29 12.29
N PRO A 8 13.16 4.15 12.62
CA PRO A 8 13.88 2.89 12.68
C PRO A 8 14.48 2.56 11.31
N THR A 9 15.78 2.29 11.28
CA THR A 9 16.48 1.89 10.06
C THR A 9 15.99 0.51 9.63
N ILE A 10 15.56 0.38 8.38
CA ILE A 10 15.19 -0.91 7.79
C ILE A 10 16.50 -1.64 7.42
N PRO A 11 16.78 -2.84 7.98
CA PRO A 11 17.99 -3.58 7.65
C PRO A 11 18.05 -3.92 6.17
N LEU A 12 19.26 -3.79 5.60
CA LEU A 12 19.59 -4.26 4.26
C LEU A 12 20.41 -5.54 4.38
N VAL A 13 20.07 -6.53 3.58
CA VAL A 13 20.82 -7.78 3.43
C VAL A 13 21.14 -8.01 1.94
N PRO A 14 22.20 -8.76 1.60
CA PRO A 14 22.45 -9.15 0.22
C PRO A 14 21.25 -9.89 -0.38
N VAL A 15 20.92 -9.63 -1.65
CA VAL A 15 19.81 -10.33 -2.32
C VAL A 15 20.07 -11.85 -2.43
N ALA A 16 21.33 -12.28 -2.44
CA ALA A 16 21.70 -13.69 -2.39
C ALA A 16 21.13 -14.44 -1.16
N ASP A 17 20.88 -13.72 -0.06
CA ASP A 17 20.37 -14.30 1.17
C ASP A 17 18.84 -14.36 1.22
N ALA A 18 18.14 -13.85 0.20
CA ALA A 18 16.68 -13.67 0.19
C ALA A 18 15.90 -14.95 0.51
N ASN A 19 16.40 -16.13 0.12
CA ASN A 19 15.76 -17.41 0.41
C ASN A 19 15.54 -17.66 1.91
N GLY A 20 16.48 -17.23 2.76
CA GLY A 20 16.42 -17.48 4.20
C GLY A 20 15.61 -16.45 4.98
N VAL A 21 15.40 -15.25 4.41
CA VAL A 21 14.90 -14.08 5.17
C VAL A 21 13.70 -13.39 4.53
N ALA A 22 13.40 -13.64 3.25
CA ALA A 22 12.26 -13.09 2.55
C ALA A 22 11.72 -14.08 1.50
N PRO A 23 11.10 -15.19 1.94
CA PRO A 23 10.72 -16.30 1.04
C PRO A 23 9.73 -15.89 -0.06
N LEU A 24 8.91 -14.85 0.15
CA LEU A 24 8.02 -14.34 -0.89
C LEU A 24 8.78 -13.68 -2.05
N VAL A 25 9.88 -12.97 -1.76
CA VAL A 25 10.76 -12.37 -2.78
C VAL A 25 11.40 -13.48 -3.61
N ALA A 26 11.95 -14.49 -2.93
CA ALA A 26 12.62 -15.63 -3.55
C ALA A 26 11.72 -16.48 -4.46
N ARG A 27 10.41 -16.54 -4.18
CA ARG A 27 9.42 -17.28 -4.99
C ARG A 27 8.93 -16.51 -6.21
N SER A 28 9.28 -15.23 -6.35
CA SER A 28 8.95 -14.44 -7.54
C SER A 28 9.52 -15.09 -8.80
N ARG A 29 8.73 -15.17 -9.87
CA ARG A 29 9.22 -15.63 -11.18
C ARG A 29 10.21 -14.63 -11.79
N ALA A 30 10.17 -13.38 -11.34
CA ALA A 30 11.13 -12.35 -11.73
C ALA A 30 12.43 -12.40 -10.90
N PHE A 31 12.51 -13.21 -9.84
CA PHE A 31 13.61 -13.15 -8.87
C PHE A 31 15.00 -13.22 -9.52
N GLY A 32 15.23 -14.12 -10.48
CA GLY A 32 16.54 -14.22 -11.15
C GLY A 32 16.97 -12.90 -11.81
N ALA A 33 16.10 -12.31 -12.64
CA ALA A 33 16.37 -11.02 -13.29
C ALA A 33 16.48 -9.85 -12.30
N LEU A 34 15.76 -9.92 -11.17
CA LEU A 34 15.85 -8.92 -10.12
C LEU A 34 17.16 -9.06 -9.32
N ALA A 35 17.58 -10.27 -9.00
CA ALA A 35 18.83 -10.52 -8.28
C ALA A 35 20.07 -10.06 -9.05
N GLU A 36 20.03 -10.05 -10.38
CA GLU A 36 21.08 -9.47 -11.23
C GLU A 36 21.12 -7.94 -11.18
N ARG A 37 19.99 -7.28 -10.84
CA ARG A 37 19.85 -5.81 -10.88
C ARG A 37 19.91 -5.14 -9.52
N PHE A 38 19.58 -5.87 -8.47
CA PHE A 38 19.49 -5.35 -7.11
C PHE A 38 20.56 -5.96 -6.23
N ALA A 39 21.40 -5.13 -5.61
CA ALA A 39 22.38 -5.58 -4.64
C ALA A 39 21.75 -5.88 -3.26
N TRP A 40 20.71 -5.12 -2.90
CA TRP A 40 20.17 -5.09 -1.54
C TRP A 40 18.71 -5.47 -1.46
N LEU A 41 18.38 -6.21 -0.40
CA LEU A 41 17.05 -6.53 0.06
C LEU A 41 16.80 -5.83 1.40
N ALA A 42 15.79 -4.98 1.47
CA ALA A 42 15.33 -4.32 2.68
C ALA A 42 14.30 -5.19 3.43
N LEU A 43 14.53 -5.48 4.71
CA LEU A 43 13.65 -6.31 5.53
C LEU A 43 12.65 -5.46 6.30
N ARG A 44 11.49 -5.20 5.69
CA ARG A 44 10.41 -4.41 6.29
C ARG A 44 9.74 -5.13 7.45
N GLU A 45 9.56 -6.44 7.36
CA GLU A 45 9.22 -7.22 8.54
C GLU A 45 10.42 -7.24 9.50
N PRO A 46 10.24 -6.86 10.77
CA PRO A 46 11.33 -6.94 11.72
C PRO A 46 11.71 -8.39 12.03
N PRO A 47 13.01 -8.76 11.98
CA PRO A 47 13.47 -10.05 12.50
C PRO A 47 12.97 -10.26 13.93
N ALA A 48 12.68 -11.50 14.32
CA ALA A 48 12.03 -11.80 15.60
C ALA A 48 12.75 -11.22 16.83
N GLY A 49 14.10 -11.12 16.78
CA GLY A 49 14.94 -10.57 17.84
C GLY A 49 15.19 -9.05 17.78
N ASP A 50 14.63 -8.33 16.80
CA ASP A 50 14.87 -6.90 16.60
C ASP A 50 14.07 -6.04 17.60
N ARG A 51 14.62 -5.88 18.81
CA ARG A 51 13.97 -5.14 19.92
C ARG A 51 13.74 -3.67 19.63
N ALA A 52 14.41 -3.09 18.63
CA ALA A 52 14.23 -1.67 18.27
C ALA A 52 12.97 -1.46 17.41
N ARG A 53 12.52 -2.49 16.70
CA ARG A 53 11.34 -2.43 15.82
C ARG A 53 10.16 -3.24 16.33
N TRP A 54 10.36 -4.10 17.33
CA TRP A 54 9.28 -4.73 18.09
C TRP A 54 8.95 -3.94 19.35
N HIS A 55 7.76 -3.35 19.37
CA HIS A 55 7.28 -2.56 20.51
C HIS A 55 6.14 -3.31 21.19
N ALA A 56 6.33 -3.69 22.46
CA ALA A 56 5.28 -4.34 23.25
C ALA A 56 4.49 -3.28 24.01
N HIS A 57 3.16 -3.35 23.95
CA HIS A 57 2.25 -2.52 24.73
C HIS A 57 1.21 -3.38 25.43
N GLN A 58 0.81 -2.98 26.64
CA GLN A 58 -0.36 -3.55 27.30
C GLN A 58 -1.62 -2.85 26.79
N LEU A 59 -2.57 -3.65 26.32
CA LEU A 59 -3.91 -3.21 25.94
C LEU A 59 -4.92 -4.10 26.70
N GLY A 60 -5.55 -3.52 27.72
CA GLY A 60 -6.32 -4.28 28.71
C GLY A 60 -5.45 -5.34 29.39
N ALA A 61 -5.90 -6.59 29.39
CA ALA A 61 -5.16 -7.74 29.94
C ALA A 61 -4.16 -8.39 28.97
N ARG A 62 -4.02 -7.86 27.74
CA ARG A 62 -3.21 -8.48 26.67
C ARG A 62 -1.93 -7.69 26.42
N THR A 63 -0.81 -8.39 26.35
CA THR A 63 0.44 -7.85 25.83
C THR A 63 0.48 -8.04 24.33
N ILE A 64 0.49 -6.93 23.58
CA ILE A 64 0.47 -6.94 22.11
C ILE A 64 1.78 -6.38 21.58
N ARG A 65 2.35 -7.06 20.58
CA ARG A 65 3.58 -6.61 19.89
C ARG A 65 3.25 -5.87 18.60
N PHE A 66 3.83 -4.71 18.41
CA PHE A 66 3.69 -3.87 17.22
C PHE A 66 5.00 -3.88 16.43
N ALA A 67 4.91 -4.18 15.12
CA ALA A 67 6.03 -4.16 14.19
C ALA A 67 6.21 -2.75 13.59
N GLN A 68 7.42 -2.21 13.63
CA GLN A 68 7.76 -0.99 12.90
C GLN A 68 8.52 -1.30 11.60
N PRO A 69 8.18 -0.64 10.47
CA PRO A 69 7.15 0.39 10.33
C PRO A 69 5.73 -0.20 10.42
N LEU A 70 4.84 0.54 11.09
CA LEU A 70 3.43 0.20 11.27
C LEU A 70 2.61 1.06 10.30
N THR A 71 1.69 0.46 9.55
CA THR A 71 0.76 1.23 8.73
C THR A 71 -0.47 1.61 9.55
N PHE A 72 -0.98 2.82 9.35
CA PHE A 72 -2.24 3.26 9.91
C PHE A 72 -3.18 3.68 8.78
N THR A 73 -4.38 3.12 8.77
CA THR A 73 -5.45 3.48 7.84
C THR A 73 -6.60 4.10 8.64
N PRO A 74 -6.66 5.44 8.72
CA PRO A 74 -7.79 6.12 9.32
C PRO A 74 -9.00 6.06 8.37
N TYR A 75 -10.19 5.85 8.93
CA TYR A 75 -11.48 5.96 8.23
C TYR A 75 -11.62 5.08 6.99
N ALA A 76 -11.82 3.78 7.22
CA ALA A 76 -12.34 2.88 6.20
C ALA A 76 -13.85 3.15 5.93
N ALA A 77 -14.21 4.30 5.34
CA ALA A 77 -15.55 4.78 4.93
C ALA A 77 -16.78 4.22 5.69
N ALA A 78 -17.55 5.12 6.33
CA ALA A 78 -18.87 4.81 6.94
C ALA A 78 -19.93 4.28 5.96
N GLN A 79 -19.66 4.34 4.65
CA GLN A 79 -20.50 3.84 3.58
C GLN A 79 -19.72 2.81 2.74
N PRO A 80 -20.34 1.69 2.32
CA PRO A 80 -19.75 0.78 1.35
C PRO A 80 -19.34 1.56 0.10
N CYS A 81 -18.05 1.53 -0.18
CA CYS A 81 -17.47 2.17 -1.33
C CYS A 81 -18.02 1.58 -2.62
N SER A 82 -18.14 2.45 -3.60
CA SER A 82 -18.77 2.16 -4.88
C SER A 82 -17.90 1.40 -5.86
N ALA A 83 -16.58 1.41 -5.64
CA ALA A 83 -15.61 0.47 -6.22
C ALA A 83 -15.87 -1.00 -5.88
N ARG A 84 -16.87 -1.29 -5.03
CA ARG A 84 -17.03 -2.58 -4.32
C ARG A 84 -15.82 -2.92 -3.45
N CYS A 85 -14.91 -1.97 -3.23
CA CYS A 85 -13.93 -2.08 -2.17
C CYS A 85 -14.71 -2.05 -0.85
N ARG A 86 -14.49 -3.04 0.01
CA ARG A 86 -15.01 -3.00 1.38
C ARG A 86 -14.36 -1.87 2.21
N PHE A 87 -13.34 -1.19 1.67
CA PHE A 87 -12.53 -0.18 2.32
C PHE A 87 -12.11 0.87 1.27
N CYS A 88 -12.46 2.15 1.44
CA CYS A 88 -11.99 3.22 0.55
C CYS A 88 -11.97 4.57 1.26
N SER A 89 -11.06 5.45 0.85
CA SER A 89 -10.92 6.85 1.28
C SER A 89 -11.81 7.83 0.51
N GLU A 90 -12.83 7.32 -0.20
CA GLU A 90 -13.73 8.03 -1.13
C GLU A 90 -14.45 9.27 -0.56
N THR A 91 -14.43 9.47 0.75
CA THR A 91 -15.13 10.55 1.44
C THR A 91 -14.22 11.28 2.42
N LEU A 92 -12.98 11.56 2.02
CA LEU A 92 -12.14 12.49 2.75
C LEU A 92 -12.73 13.91 2.62
N VAL A 93 -13.70 14.23 3.47
CA VAL A 93 -14.25 15.59 3.60
C VAL A 93 -13.30 16.33 4.52
N ASP A 94 -12.61 17.35 4.01
CA ASP A 94 -11.71 18.16 4.84
C ASP A 94 -12.53 18.93 5.88
N ASP A 95 -13.70 19.47 5.51
CA ASP A 95 -14.64 20.11 6.44
C ASP A 95 -15.40 19.08 7.31
N THR A 96 -14.79 18.68 8.42
CA THR A 96 -15.51 17.94 9.47
C THR A 96 -16.08 18.91 10.52
N VAL A 97 -17.06 18.45 11.31
CA VAL A 97 -17.58 19.19 12.48
C VAL A 97 -16.46 19.59 13.47
N SER A 98 -15.30 18.94 13.38
CA SER A 98 -14.12 19.15 14.24
C SER A 98 -12.96 19.90 13.56
N GLY A 99 -13.15 20.43 12.34
CA GLY A 99 -12.12 21.17 11.58
C GLY A 99 -11.47 20.37 10.43
N PRO A 100 -10.44 20.94 9.77
CA PRO A 100 -9.82 20.36 8.58
C PRO A 100 -9.03 19.09 8.90
N MET A 101 -9.35 17.98 8.23
CA MET A 101 -8.77 16.67 8.52
C MET A 101 -7.30 16.56 8.11
N LEU A 102 -6.88 17.19 6.99
CA LEU A 102 -5.49 17.11 6.53
C LEU A 102 -4.49 17.72 7.54
N PRO A 103 -4.71 18.94 8.08
CA PRO A 103 -3.91 19.48 9.19
C PRO A 103 -3.93 18.61 10.45
N ALA A 104 -5.06 18.00 10.81
CA ALA A 104 -5.16 17.13 11.98
C ALA A 104 -4.30 15.86 11.81
N LEU A 105 -4.35 15.22 10.64
CA LEU A 105 -3.50 14.09 10.30
C LEU A 105 -2.00 14.47 10.26
N ALA A 106 -1.70 15.72 9.88
CA ALA A 106 -0.33 16.22 9.85
C ALA A 106 0.19 16.46 11.27
N GLY A 107 -0.63 17.06 12.13
CA GLY A 107 -0.36 17.20 13.56
C GLY A 107 -0.21 15.88 14.30
N PHE A 108 -0.91 14.82 13.85
CA PHE A 108 -0.73 13.47 14.36
C PHE A 108 0.65 12.87 14.03
N GLY A 109 1.33 13.37 12.99
CA GLY A 109 2.69 12.96 12.64
C GLY A 109 2.76 11.79 11.65
N LEU A 110 1.77 11.65 10.74
CA LEU A 110 1.87 10.69 9.64
C LEU A 110 3.04 11.05 8.70
N SER A 111 3.77 10.03 8.24
CA SER A 111 4.97 10.23 7.42
C SER A 111 4.67 10.44 5.93
N TRP A 112 3.57 9.88 5.41
CA TRP A 112 3.10 10.05 4.03
C TRP A 112 1.63 9.62 3.91
N LEU A 113 1.02 9.91 2.76
CA LEU A 113 -0.29 9.38 2.36
C LEU A 113 -0.18 8.47 1.14
N GLU A 114 -0.86 7.33 1.16
CA GLU A 114 -1.08 6.48 -0.02
C GLU A 114 -2.46 6.80 -0.62
N TRP A 115 -2.48 7.20 -1.90
CA TRP A 115 -3.66 7.73 -2.57
C TRP A 115 -3.98 6.90 -3.81
N SER A 116 -5.16 6.29 -3.83
CA SER A 116 -5.54 5.34 -4.88
C SER A 116 -6.03 6.03 -6.15
N ARG A 117 -5.40 5.67 -7.28
CA ARG A 117 -5.83 6.02 -8.64
C ARG A 117 -5.34 4.90 -9.54
N HIS A 118 -6.22 4.24 -10.27
CA HIS A 118 -5.90 2.97 -10.94
C HIS A 118 -5.84 3.09 -12.47
N HIS A 119 -5.98 4.31 -12.99
CA HIS A 119 -5.71 4.63 -14.39
C HIS A 119 -5.47 6.14 -14.57
N ASP A 120 -4.71 6.52 -15.59
CA ASP A 120 -4.41 7.91 -15.93
C ASP A 120 -5.61 8.66 -16.53
N ARG A 121 -6.47 7.97 -17.27
CA ARG A 121 -7.77 8.48 -17.79
C ARG A 121 -8.93 8.33 -16.80
N ASP A 122 -9.80 9.33 -16.74
CA ASP A 122 -10.96 9.41 -15.83
C ASP A 122 -12.01 8.33 -16.09
N ASP A 123 -12.40 8.13 -17.34
CA ASP A 123 -13.41 7.18 -17.77
C ASP A 123 -13.01 5.72 -17.45
N VAL A 124 -11.76 5.37 -17.75
CA VAL A 124 -11.20 4.06 -17.46
C VAL A 124 -11.03 3.88 -15.95
N ASN A 125 -10.49 4.88 -15.24
CA ASN A 125 -10.37 4.84 -13.79
C ASN A 125 -11.75 4.66 -13.14
N GLN A 126 -12.77 5.34 -13.65
CA GLN A 126 -14.14 5.20 -13.17
C GLN A 126 -14.73 3.81 -13.47
N SER A 127 -14.38 3.18 -14.59
CA SER A 127 -14.82 1.80 -14.86
C SER A 127 -14.23 0.77 -13.85
N ILE A 128 -13.05 1.09 -13.33
CA ILE A 128 -12.28 0.31 -12.36
C ILE A 128 -12.75 0.60 -10.93
N MET A 129 -12.66 1.87 -10.52
CA MET A 129 -12.97 2.39 -9.20
C MET A 129 -14.48 2.55 -8.97
N ARG A 130 -15.30 2.53 -10.03
CA ARG A 130 -16.76 2.49 -9.98
C ARG A 130 -17.37 3.45 -8.96
N PHE A 131 -16.85 4.68 -8.86
CA PHE A 131 -17.36 5.66 -7.92
C PHE A 131 -18.88 5.89 -8.15
N ARG A 132 -19.67 6.20 -7.10
CA ARG A 132 -21.13 6.38 -7.24
C ARG A 132 -21.40 7.50 -8.25
N PRO A 133 -22.41 7.37 -9.12
CA PRO A 133 -22.79 8.44 -10.02
C PRO A 133 -22.96 9.79 -9.30
N GLY A 134 -22.41 10.85 -9.89
CA GLY A 134 -22.49 12.22 -9.37
C GLY A 134 -21.46 12.57 -8.30
N GLN A 135 -20.64 11.62 -7.83
CA GLN A 135 -19.57 11.95 -6.87
C GLN A 135 -18.46 12.76 -7.54
N PRO A 136 -18.01 13.89 -6.97
CA PRO A 136 -16.95 14.71 -7.56
C PRO A 136 -15.68 13.92 -7.88
N VAL A 137 -15.30 12.97 -7.02
CA VAL A 137 -14.11 12.11 -7.16
C VAL A 137 -14.09 11.26 -8.44
N MET A 138 -15.24 11.10 -9.12
CA MET A 138 -15.31 10.51 -10.47
C MET A 138 -14.48 11.29 -11.50
N ARG A 139 -14.28 12.57 -11.27
CA ARG A 139 -13.67 13.50 -12.23
C ARG A 139 -12.25 13.84 -11.83
N ASP A 140 -11.39 13.99 -12.82
CA ASP A 140 -9.99 14.30 -12.62
C ASP A 140 -9.76 15.63 -11.91
N ALA A 141 -10.55 16.66 -12.22
CA ALA A 141 -10.39 17.97 -11.58
C ALA A 141 -10.53 17.88 -10.04
N ALA A 142 -11.53 17.15 -9.54
CA ALA A 142 -11.73 16.98 -8.10
C ALA A 142 -10.61 16.15 -7.46
N PHE A 143 -10.15 15.11 -8.17
CA PHE A 143 -9.00 14.33 -7.75
C PHE A 143 -7.73 15.19 -7.63
N GLU A 144 -7.43 16.00 -8.66
CA GLU A 144 -6.27 16.89 -8.69
C GLU A 144 -6.30 17.92 -7.57
N THR A 145 -7.46 18.55 -7.34
CA THR A 145 -7.62 19.52 -6.24
C THR A 145 -7.36 18.86 -4.88
N ALA A 146 -7.96 17.70 -4.61
CA ALA A 146 -7.74 16.98 -3.35
C ALA A 146 -6.29 16.50 -3.19
N PHE A 147 -5.68 16.03 -4.28
CA PHE A 147 -4.29 15.60 -4.30
C PHE A 147 -3.32 16.76 -4.02
N ALA A 148 -3.57 17.93 -4.61
CA ALA A 148 -2.78 19.14 -4.37
C ALA A 148 -2.92 19.62 -2.92
N ALA A 149 -4.13 19.60 -2.36
CA ALA A 149 -4.36 19.93 -0.95
C ALA A 149 -3.59 18.99 -0.01
N ALA A 150 -3.65 17.67 -0.26
CA ALA A 150 -2.90 16.69 0.53
C ALA A 150 -1.38 16.90 0.43
N ARG A 151 -0.86 17.22 -0.76
CA ARG A 151 0.56 17.49 -1.00
C ARG A 151 1.10 18.72 -0.28
N ALA A 152 0.25 19.67 0.07
CA ALA A 152 0.65 20.81 0.90
C ALA A 152 1.05 20.39 2.33
N HIS A 153 0.66 19.19 2.77
CA HIS A 153 0.88 18.67 4.11
C HIS A 153 1.77 17.43 4.17
N PHE A 154 1.77 16.59 3.12
CA PHE A 154 2.46 15.30 3.12
C PHE A 154 3.15 14.98 1.78
N PRO A 155 4.21 14.14 1.79
CA PRO A 155 4.53 13.33 0.64
C PRO A 155 3.33 12.43 0.28
N VAL A 156 2.87 12.50 -0.97
CA VAL A 156 1.73 11.70 -1.44
C VAL A 156 2.22 10.67 -2.47
N LYS A 157 1.92 9.41 -2.19
CA LYS A 157 2.22 8.25 -3.04
C LYS A 157 0.98 7.83 -3.80
N LEU A 158 1.06 7.73 -5.13
CA LEU A 158 -0.01 7.17 -5.94
C LEU A 158 0.02 5.64 -5.88
N VAL A 159 -1.14 5.02 -5.68
CA VAL A 159 -1.30 3.57 -5.72
C VAL A 159 -2.21 3.19 -6.88
N CYS A 160 -1.65 2.46 -7.83
CA CYS A 160 -2.31 1.94 -9.01
C CYS A 160 -2.39 0.41 -8.94
N ILE A 161 -3.58 -0.15 -8.73
CA ILE A 161 -3.76 -1.59 -8.85
C ILE A 161 -3.80 -1.94 -10.34
N VAL A 162 -2.77 -2.65 -10.81
CA VAL A 162 -2.65 -3.06 -12.21
C VAL A 162 -3.60 -4.21 -12.51
N GLN A 163 -4.30 -4.11 -13.63
CA GLN A 163 -5.30 -5.09 -14.04
C GLN A 163 -5.65 -4.91 -15.53
N ARG A 164 -6.26 -5.95 -16.11
CA ARG A 164 -6.81 -5.93 -17.46
C ARG A 164 -7.87 -4.84 -17.62
N GLY A 165 -7.80 -4.12 -18.74
CA GLY A 165 -8.59 -2.92 -19.01
C GLY A 165 -8.08 -1.67 -18.27
N GLY A 166 -6.90 -1.74 -17.65
CA GLY A 166 -6.25 -0.64 -16.95
C GLY A 166 -4.80 -0.47 -17.42
N ILE A 167 -3.86 -0.40 -16.46
CA ILE A 167 -2.42 -0.41 -16.76
C ILE A 167 -1.97 -1.86 -16.93
N GLU A 168 -1.51 -2.22 -18.14
CA GLU A 168 -1.16 -3.61 -18.49
C GLU A 168 0.25 -3.77 -19.08
N THR A 169 0.79 -2.72 -19.68
CA THR A 169 2.04 -2.78 -20.47
C THR A 169 3.08 -1.76 -19.99
N PRO A 170 4.36 -1.89 -20.39
CA PRO A 170 5.38 -0.87 -20.14
C PRO A 170 4.98 0.51 -20.67
N ALA A 171 4.31 0.58 -21.82
CA ALA A 171 3.82 1.84 -22.37
C ALA A 171 2.76 2.49 -21.47
N ASP A 172 1.86 1.71 -20.88
CA ASP A 172 0.87 2.21 -19.92
C ASP A 172 1.54 2.68 -18.63
N VAL A 173 2.53 1.94 -18.14
CA VAL A 173 3.35 2.34 -16.99
C VAL A 173 3.99 3.70 -17.24
N LEU A 174 4.69 3.87 -18.38
CA LEU A 174 5.35 5.13 -18.72
C LEU A 174 4.35 6.29 -18.82
N ARG A 175 3.19 6.08 -19.45
CA ARG A 175 2.12 7.09 -19.52
C ARG A 175 1.62 7.48 -18.12
N TYR A 176 1.45 6.50 -17.24
CA TYR A 176 1.04 6.73 -15.87
C TYR A 176 2.11 7.49 -15.06
N LEU A 177 3.40 7.17 -15.28
CA LEU A 177 4.52 7.88 -14.66
C LEU A 177 4.59 9.35 -15.11
N ASP A 178 4.34 9.63 -16.38
CA ASP A 178 4.29 11.01 -16.90
C ASP A 178 3.15 11.82 -16.25
N ARG A 179 1.99 11.18 -16.02
CA ARG A 179 0.87 11.77 -15.27
C ARG A 179 1.23 12.00 -13.80
N ALA A 180 1.85 11.02 -13.14
CA ALA A 180 2.27 11.13 -11.75
C ALA A 180 3.29 12.25 -11.52
N ARG A 181 4.22 12.43 -12.45
CA ARG A 181 5.18 13.54 -12.48
C ARG A 181 4.44 14.88 -12.56
N ALA A 182 3.47 15.01 -13.46
CA ALA A 182 2.66 16.23 -13.58
C ALA A 182 1.87 16.56 -12.31
N LEU A 183 1.39 15.54 -11.60
CA LEU A 183 0.72 15.69 -10.30
C LEU A 183 1.68 15.98 -9.13
N GLY A 184 2.98 15.73 -9.32
CA GLY A 184 4.03 15.86 -8.31
C GLY A 184 3.98 14.79 -7.21
N ALA A 185 3.57 13.56 -7.56
CA ALA A 185 3.62 12.43 -6.63
C ALA A 185 5.06 12.13 -6.18
N SER A 186 5.25 11.78 -4.90
CA SER A 186 6.57 11.40 -4.38
C SER A 186 6.93 9.95 -4.71
N THR A 187 5.91 9.12 -4.96
CA THR A 187 6.06 7.71 -5.29
C THR A 187 4.88 7.25 -6.13
N VAL A 188 5.11 6.32 -7.06
CA VAL A 188 4.08 5.57 -7.76
C VAL A 188 4.24 4.09 -7.43
N ILE A 189 3.18 3.46 -6.91
CA ILE A 189 3.13 2.05 -6.57
C ILE A 189 2.19 1.35 -7.56
N PHE A 190 2.76 0.54 -8.45
CA PHE A 190 2.03 -0.42 -9.26
C PHE A 190 1.86 -1.69 -8.44
N ARG A 191 0.63 -1.95 -8.00
CA ARG A 191 0.28 -3.05 -7.10
C ARG A 191 -0.52 -4.11 -7.84
N GLU A 192 -0.14 -5.35 -7.71
CA GLU A 192 -0.95 -6.47 -8.16
C GLU A 192 -2.08 -6.79 -7.15
N PHE A 193 -3.22 -7.30 -7.64
CA PHE A 193 -4.20 -7.93 -6.75
C PHE A 193 -3.55 -9.04 -5.93
N SER A 194 -3.74 -9.03 -4.60
CA SER A 194 -3.17 -10.07 -3.75
C SER A 194 -3.43 -11.47 -4.29
N VAL A 195 -2.36 -12.26 -4.36
CA VAL A 195 -2.42 -13.68 -4.75
C VAL A 195 -3.32 -14.39 -3.76
N LEU A 196 -4.37 -15.01 -4.27
CA LEU A 196 -5.32 -15.76 -3.45
C LEU A 196 -4.90 -17.23 -3.41
N PRO A 197 -4.84 -17.85 -2.22
CA PRO A 197 -4.57 -19.28 -2.12
C PRO A 197 -5.72 -20.10 -2.73
N ASP A 198 -5.45 -21.35 -3.09
CA ASP A 198 -6.47 -22.25 -3.65
C ASP A 198 -7.61 -22.53 -2.66
N THR A 199 -7.32 -22.44 -1.36
CA THR A 199 -8.32 -22.55 -0.28
C THR A 199 -9.24 -21.33 -0.18
N TYR A 200 -8.97 -20.25 -0.91
CA TYR A 200 -9.83 -19.07 -0.90
C TYR A 200 -11.18 -19.38 -1.57
N ARG A 201 -12.27 -19.09 -0.85
CA ARG A 201 -13.65 -19.35 -1.29
C ARG A 201 -13.92 -18.92 -2.74
N HIS A 202 -14.56 -19.80 -3.51
CA HIS A 202 -15.00 -19.48 -4.86
C HIS A 202 -16.20 -18.52 -4.83
N ASN A 203 -15.95 -17.25 -5.12
CA ASN A 203 -16.97 -16.21 -5.10
C ASN A 203 -16.76 -15.21 -6.25
N ALA A 204 -17.59 -14.17 -6.32
CA ALA A 204 -17.47 -13.13 -7.34
C ALA A 204 -16.11 -12.40 -7.30
N THR A 205 -15.53 -12.19 -6.11
CA THR A 205 -14.22 -11.56 -5.93
C THR A 205 -13.10 -12.41 -6.54
N ARG A 206 -13.06 -13.71 -6.22
CA ARG A 206 -12.09 -14.65 -6.80
C ARG A 206 -12.18 -14.68 -8.32
N ARG A 207 -13.40 -14.85 -8.87
CA ARG A 207 -13.62 -14.83 -10.33
C ARG A 207 -13.18 -13.53 -11.00
N TYR A 208 -13.41 -12.39 -10.34
CA TYR A 208 -12.97 -11.10 -10.86
C TYR A 208 -11.44 -11.00 -10.87
N ILE A 209 -10.78 -11.32 -9.76
CA ILE A 209 -9.32 -11.29 -9.64
C ILE A 209 -8.69 -12.24 -10.66
N ASP A 210 -9.16 -13.48 -10.76
CA ASP A 210 -8.63 -14.46 -11.71
C ASP A 210 -8.70 -13.95 -13.17
N ARG A 211 -9.77 -13.24 -13.53
CA ARG A 211 -9.94 -12.67 -14.87
C ARG A 211 -9.10 -11.41 -15.08
N ALA A 212 -9.09 -10.50 -14.11
CA ALA A 212 -8.57 -9.14 -14.26
C ALA A 212 -7.10 -8.99 -13.88
N ARG A 213 -6.54 -9.89 -13.05
CA ARG A 213 -5.19 -9.76 -12.49
C ARG A 213 -4.12 -9.72 -13.59
N ILE A 214 -3.24 -8.73 -13.47
CA ILE A 214 -1.94 -8.68 -14.12
C ILE A 214 -0.89 -9.03 -13.06
N ALA A 215 -0.08 -10.05 -13.31
CA ALA A 215 0.99 -10.43 -12.38
C ALA A 215 2.12 -9.38 -12.42
N ILE A 216 2.55 -8.88 -11.26
CA ILE A 216 3.68 -7.95 -11.19
C ILE A 216 4.93 -8.57 -11.77
N ASP A 217 5.20 -9.86 -11.54
CA ASP A 217 6.36 -10.55 -12.11
C ASP A 217 6.47 -10.32 -13.63
N ALA A 218 5.37 -10.52 -14.36
CA ALA A 218 5.36 -10.41 -15.82
C ALA A 218 5.46 -8.96 -16.29
N LEU A 219 4.68 -8.05 -15.69
CA LEU A 219 4.71 -6.63 -16.05
C LEU A 219 6.09 -6.02 -15.74
N LEU A 220 6.65 -6.36 -14.59
CA LEU A 220 7.94 -5.87 -14.17
C LEU A 220 9.06 -6.33 -15.10
N LEU A 221 9.12 -7.62 -15.45
CA LEU A 221 10.09 -8.12 -16.42
C LEU A 221 9.95 -7.43 -17.78
N ALA A 222 8.73 -7.14 -18.22
CA ALA A 222 8.49 -6.38 -19.45
C ALA A 222 9.01 -4.95 -19.35
N CYS A 223 8.75 -4.23 -18.24
CA CYS A 223 9.28 -2.88 -18.03
C CYS A 223 10.81 -2.87 -17.97
N VAL A 224 11.39 -3.85 -17.27
CA VAL A 224 12.83 -4.07 -17.12
C VAL A 224 13.51 -4.30 -18.47
N ALA A 225 12.83 -4.93 -19.44
CA ALA A 225 13.30 -5.12 -20.80
C ALA A 225 13.00 -3.94 -21.75
N ASP A 226 12.12 -3.01 -21.34
CA ASP A 226 11.75 -1.84 -22.13
C ASP A 226 12.84 -0.74 -22.04
N PRO A 227 13.39 -0.27 -23.17
CA PRO A 227 14.41 0.78 -23.16
C PRO A 227 13.91 2.12 -22.60
N GLY A 228 12.63 2.44 -22.80
CA GLY A 228 12.02 3.68 -22.32
C GLY A 228 11.92 3.73 -20.81
N PHE A 229 11.61 2.60 -20.17
CA PHE A 229 11.63 2.47 -18.71
C PHE A 229 13.06 2.49 -18.17
N SER A 230 13.97 1.70 -18.76
CA SER A 230 15.36 1.61 -18.28
C SER A 230 16.13 2.93 -18.44
N ALA A 231 15.75 3.78 -19.40
CA ALA A 231 16.30 5.14 -19.55
C ALA A 231 15.77 6.16 -18.52
N ARG A 232 14.76 5.81 -17.73
CA ARG A 232 14.10 6.70 -16.76
C ARG A 232 14.21 6.22 -15.31
N CYS A 233 14.48 4.93 -15.10
CA CYS A 233 14.36 4.27 -13.81
C CYS A 233 15.64 3.52 -13.44
N GLU A 234 16.25 3.86 -12.31
CA GLU A 234 17.42 3.18 -11.75
C GLU A 234 17.04 2.31 -10.54
N PRO A 235 17.54 1.07 -10.43
CA PRO A 235 17.18 0.18 -9.32
C PRO A 235 17.70 0.71 -7.98
N ILE A 236 16.86 0.71 -6.95
CA ILE A 236 17.22 1.07 -5.56
C ILE A 236 17.44 -0.20 -4.73
N ALA A 237 16.37 -0.95 -4.47
CA ALA A 237 16.38 -2.12 -3.61
C ALA A 237 15.14 -2.99 -3.84
N LEU A 238 15.27 -4.27 -3.51
CA LEU A 238 14.12 -5.12 -3.21
C LEU A 238 13.69 -4.89 -1.76
N THR A 239 12.43 -5.14 -1.45
CA THR A 239 11.91 -5.11 -0.08
C THR A 239 11.10 -6.36 0.19
N GLY A 240 11.39 -7.04 1.30
CA GLY A 240 10.60 -8.16 1.82
C GLY A 240 9.79 -7.72 3.04
N GLY A 241 8.47 -7.91 2.99
CA GLY A 241 7.56 -7.70 4.11
C GLY A 241 6.86 -9.01 4.51
N TYR A 242 6.03 -8.92 5.55
CA TYR A 242 5.39 -10.09 6.18
C TYR A 242 4.39 -10.85 5.27
N TYR A 243 3.91 -10.20 4.21
CA TYR A 243 2.99 -10.81 3.24
C TYR A 243 3.15 -10.24 1.83
N PHE A 244 4.20 -9.46 1.60
CA PHE A 244 4.41 -8.77 0.33
C PHE A 244 5.89 -8.67 0.01
N TRP A 245 6.18 -8.43 -1.25
CA TRP A 245 7.46 -7.87 -1.62
C TRP A 245 7.27 -6.76 -2.65
N ASN A 246 8.22 -5.84 -2.68
CA ASN A 246 8.28 -4.87 -3.75
C ASN A 246 9.70 -4.64 -4.25
N ALA A 247 9.78 -4.22 -5.50
CA ALA A 247 11.00 -3.74 -6.11
C ALA A 247 10.86 -2.23 -6.32
N ARG A 248 11.93 -1.48 -6.04
CA ARG A 248 11.91 -0.01 -6.00
C ARG A 248 12.94 0.56 -6.97
N TRP A 249 12.52 1.57 -7.71
CA TRP A 249 13.36 2.34 -8.63
C TRP A 249 13.32 3.82 -8.28
N ALA A 250 14.44 4.50 -8.50
CA ALA A 250 14.50 5.94 -8.57
C ALA A 250 14.14 6.36 -9.99
N HIS A 251 13.13 7.22 -10.15
CA HIS A 251 12.85 7.87 -11.42
C HIS A 251 13.78 9.07 -11.58
N ARG A 252 14.27 9.33 -12.79
CA ARG A 252 15.16 10.47 -13.11
C ARG A 252 14.61 11.85 -12.71
N ASP A 253 13.28 11.96 -12.60
CA ASP A 253 12.60 13.19 -12.19
C ASP A 253 12.42 13.31 -10.66
N GLY A 254 13.11 12.48 -9.88
CA GLY A 254 13.24 12.63 -8.42
C GLY A 254 12.13 12.01 -7.58
N PHE A 255 11.34 11.08 -8.12
CA PHE A 255 10.33 10.32 -7.38
C PHE A 255 10.56 8.81 -7.48
N GLU A 256 9.94 8.02 -6.62
CA GLU A 256 10.11 6.56 -6.63
C GLU A 256 9.07 5.82 -7.48
N VAL A 257 9.47 4.76 -8.15
CA VAL A 257 8.57 3.80 -8.82
C VAL A 257 8.68 2.46 -8.10
N VAL A 258 7.55 1.88 -7.75
CA VAL A 258 7.47 0.65 -6.97
C VAL A 258 6.58 -0.34 -7.67
N PHE A 259 7.06 -1.57 -7.84
CA PHE A 259 6.25 -2.70 -8.28
C PHE A 259 6.06 -3.63 -7.10
N GLU A 260 4.81 -3.94 -6.74
CA GLU A 260 4.48 -4.65 -5.51
C GLU A 260 3.49 -5.77 -5.74
N THR A 261 3.79 -6.93 -5.15
CA THR A 261 2.85 -8.04 -5.04
C THR A 261 2.68 -8.45 -3.59
N SER A 262 1.53 -9.06 -3.29
CA SER A 262 1.18 -9.52 -1.96
C SER A 262 0.53 -10.89 -2.01
N ASP A 263 0.67 -11.65 -0.93
CA ASP A 263 0.13 -12.99 -0.78
C ASP A 263 -0.90 -12.99 0.36
N TYR A 264 -2.16 -13.30 0.02
CA TYR A 264 -3.24 -13.33 0.99
C TYR A 264 -3.10 -14.49 1.98
N GLY A 265 -2.56 -15.64 1.55
CA GLY A 265 -2.30 -16.78 2.42
C GLY A 265 -1.27 -16.43 3.49
N ALA A 266 -0.12 -15.87 3.08
CA ALA A 266 0.93 -15.41 3.99
C ALA A 266 0.40 -14.34 4.96
N MET A 267 -0.42 -13.39 4.47
CA MET A 267 -1.07 -12.41 5.34
C MET A 267 -1.91 -13.08 6.43
N ARG A 268 -2.72 -14.09 6.07
CA ARG A 268 -3.58 -14.80 7.02
C ARG A 268 -2.79 -15.63 8.03
N GLU A 269 -1.69 -16.26 7.61
CA GLU A 269 -0.79 -16.98 8.50
C GLU A 269 -0.12 -16.04 9.52
N HIS A 270 0.26 -14.83 9.11
CA HIS A 270 0.82 -13.82 10.01
C HIS A 270 -0.23 -13.21 10.94
N GLU A 271 -1.46 -12.98 10.47
CA GLU A 271 -2.58 -12.48 11.30
C GLU A 271 -2.97 -13.45 12.43
N LEU A 272 -2.58 -14.73 12.37
CA LEU A 272 -2.76 -15.69 13.46
C LEU A 272 -1.70 -15.58 14.57
N ARG A 273 -0.69 -14.73 14.41
CA ARG A 273 0.36 -14.50 15.41
C ARG A 273 -0.03 -13.28 16.26
N ASP A 274 0.38 -13.24 17.53
CA ASP A 274 0.19 -12.09 18.44
C ASP A 274 1.11 -10.89 18.08
N ALA A 275 1.09 -10.48 16.81
CA ALA A 275 1.87 -9.39 16.26
C ALA A 275 1.00 -8.52 15.33
N VAL A 276 1.10 -7.20 15.53
CA VAL A 276 0.34 -6.19 14.78
C VAL A 276 1.28 -5.50 13.80
N TYR A 277 0.93 -5.56 12.51
CA TYR A 277 1.68 -4.94 11.42
C TYR A 277 0.94 -3.78 10.75
N LYS A 278 -0.35 -3.63 11.06
CA LYS A 278 -1.21 -2.57 10.53
C LYS A 278 -2.29 -2.22 11.56
N LEU A 279 -2.72 -0.99 11.51
CA LEU A 279 -3.82 -0.44 12.28
C LEU A 279 -4.88 0.05 11.31
N VAL A 280 -6.11 -0.41 11.49
CA VAL A 280 -7.25 0.04 10.68
C VAL A 280 -8.30 0.59 11.62
N PHE A 281 -8.61 1.88 11.46
CA PHE A 281 -9.69 2.52 12.20
C PHE A 281 -10.97 2.45 11.38
N HIS A 282 -11.94 1.69 11.90
CA HIS A 282 -13.19 1.38 11.23
C HIS A 282 -14.29 2.37 11.61
N PRO A 283 -15.30 2.57 10.73
CA PRO A 283 -16.40 3.51 11.00
C PRO A 283 -17.29 3.15 12.18
N ASN A 284 -17.26 1.90 12.63
CA ASN A 284 -17.98 1.46 13.84
C ASN A 284 -17.26 1.85 15.14
N GLY A 285 -16.19 2.65 15.07
CA GLY A 285 -15.41 3.08 16.22
C GLY A 285 -14.31 2.11 16.65
N ASN A 286 -14.14 0.98 15.96
CA ASN A 286 -13.12 0.00 16.33
C ASN A 286 -11.77 0.32 15.69
N LEU A 287 -10.70 0.25 16.49
CA LEU A 287 -9.34 0.13 16.01
C LEU A 287 -8.96 -1.36 15.96
N CYS A 288 -8.65 -1.87 14.77
CA CYS A 288 -8.33 -3.29 14.55
C CYS A 288 -6.91 -3.48 14.02
N ALA A 289 -6.32 -4.65 14.29
CA ALA A 289 -5.06 -5.11 13.69
C ALA A 289 -5.20 -5.60 12.24
N GLY A 290 -6.37 -5.39 11.63
CA GLY A 290 -6.71 -5.92 10.32
C GLY A 290 -7.96 -5.29 9.74
N TRP A 291 -8.32 -5.77 8.55
CA TRP A 291 -9.39 -5.19 7.73
C TRP A 291 -10.79 -5.65 8.12
N GLN A 292 -10.98 -6.44 9.17
CA GLN A 292 -12.30 -6.86 9.61
C GLN A 292 -12.75 -6.01 10.81
N PRO A 293 -13.83 -5.22 10.70
CA PRO A 293 -14.24 -4.26 11.74
C PRO A 293 -14.65 -4.89 13.08
N THR A 294 -14.84 -6.21 13.10
CA THR A 294 -15.29 -6.97 14.27
C THR A 294 -14.31 -8.09 14.65
N ARG A 295 -13.08 -8.06 14.12
CA ARG A 295 -12.02 -9.02 14.50
C ARG A 295 -10.75 -8.27 14.84
N ASP A 296 -9.91 -8.92 15.64
CA ASP A 296 -8.59 -8.41 16.01
C ASP A 296 -8.67 -6.97 16.55
N ILE A 297 -9.71 -6.70 17.34
CA ILE A 297 -9.99 -5.40 17.96
C ILE A 297 -8.89 -5.13 18.98
N LEU A 298 -8.25 -3.97 18.84
CA LEU A 298 -7.22 -3.44 19.72
C LEU A 298 -7.79 -2.40 20.68
N TRP A 299 -8.84 -1.70 20.26
CA TRP A 299 -9.58 -0.71 21.03
C TRP A 299 -10.98 -0.51 20.44
N SER A 300 -11.98 -0.27 21.28
CA SER A 300 -13.36 0.06 20.89
C SER A 300 -13.80 1.36 21.59
N ASP A 301 -14.63 2.16 20.92
CA ASP A 301 -15.26 3.35 21.54
C ASP A 301 -16.18 2.97 22.72
N ASP A 302 -16.74 1.76 22.71
CA ASP A 302 -17.54 1.22 23.81
C ASP A 302 -16.70 0.99 25.09
N ASP A 303 -15.36 0.91 25.01
CA ASP A 303 -14.47 0.76 26.17
C ASP A 303 -14.46 2.00 27.09
N HIS A 304 -15.09 3.10 26.68
CA HIS A 304 -15.20 4.36 27.44
C HIS A 304 -16.57 4.60 28.11
N ARG A 305 -17.50 3.64 28.03
CA ARG A 305 -18.86 3.80 28.59
C ARG A 305 -19.07 3.25 30.01
N ASP A 306 -18.01 2.83 30.69
CA ASP A 306 -18.03 2.40 32.10
C ASP A 306 -17.30 3.40 33.02
#